data_AF-A0A2V8H7B6-F1
#
_entry.id   AF-A0A2V8H7B6-F1
#
_cell.length_a   1.000
_cell.length_b   1.000
_cell.length_c   1.000
_cell.angle_alpha   90.00
_cell.angle_beta   90.00
_cell.angle_gamma   90.00
#
_symmetry.space_group_name_H-M   'P 1'
#
loop_
_entity.id
_entity.type
_entity.pdbx_description
1 polymer ?
#
loop_
_entity_poly.entity_id
_entity_poly.type
_entity_poly.pdbx_seq_one_letter_code
_entity_poly.pdbx_strand_id
1 'polypeptide(L)'
;MLDELARTDRIRLGRFYFRRTLRIFPPYYMLIAVLAVAGAAGVIQLAPHDVARTMTYTSNYYAGRSWFVGHTWSLSVEEQFYLLWPAVLLLAGTRRAFVIAGAVVLLAPVVRVGEWELLRSFGDGVGHRFETIVDAIAMGCLLAGLRPYLHGTTWYPRLLASPLFIIVPVTAVVANLTHDHPLVVFGAALTIMNLAIALSIDWAVTFAEERVGRLLNTAPLVFVGWLSYSLYLWQQPFLNRSSQSALAAFPLNILIVAFLALASYLLVERPALRLRRTLERGRTRSAAPAPSPLDARAGLAADAMLVPQPATSKARSMPGPPVPVE
;
A
#
# COMPACT_ATOMS: atom_id res chain seq x y z
N MET A 1 2.86 -8.94 4.86
CA MET A 1 4.15 -9.38 5.45
C MET A 1 3.90 -10.04 6.79
N LEU A 2 3.14 -9.41 7.70
CA LEU A 2 2.70 -10.04 8.94
C LEU A 2 1.89 -11.33 8.71
N ASP A 3 0.95 -11.35 7.76
CA ASP A 3 0.21 -12.58 7.41
C ASP A 3 1.13 -13.69 6.82
N GLU A 4 2.21 -13.30 6.13
CA GLU A 4 3.17 -14.26 5.55
C GLU A 4 4.08 -14.83 6.63
N LEU A 5 4.51 -13.99 7.58
CA LEU A 5 5.23 -14.40 8.78
C LEU A 5 4.36 -15.33 9.64
N ALA A 6 3.10 -14.97 9.88
CA ALA A 6 2.16 -15.78 10.65
C ALA A 6 1.88 -17.16 10.02
N ARG A 7 1.95 -17.27 8.68
CA ARG A 7 1.65 -18.52 7.96
C ARG A 7 2.85 -19.39 7.64
N THR A 8 4.04 -18.82 7.48
CA THR A 8 5.20 -19.54 6.93
C THR A 8 6.47 -19.40 7.75
N ASP A 9 6.43 -18.61 8.84
CA ASP A 9 7.56 -18.31 9.73
C ASP A 9 8.83 -17.81 9.01
N ARG A 10 8.69 -17.40 7.74
CA ARG A 10 9.77 -16.93 6.88
C ARG A 10 9.30 -15.75 6.04
N ILE A 11 10.09 -14.68 6.02
CA ILE A 11 9.86 -13.53 5.15
C ILE A 11 10.55 -13.80 3.81
N ARG A 12 9.78 -14.06 2.75
CA ARG A 12 10.33 -14.19 1.39
C ARG A 12 10.53 -12.82 0.75
N LEU A 13 11.63 -12.15 1.08
CA LEU A 13 11.97 -10.82 0.56
C LEU A 13 11.84 -10.70 -0.96
N GLY A 14 12.33 -11.68 -1.72
CA GLY A 14 12.26 -11.64 -3.18
C GLY A 14 10.82 -11.54 -3.70
N ARG A 15 9.86 -12.22 -3.05
CA ARG A 15 8.44 -12.14 -3.43
C ARG A 15 7.82 -10.80 -3.03
N PHE A 16 8.28 -10.23 -1.93
CA PHE A 16 7.84 -8.92 -1.45
C PHE A 16 8.29 -7.79 -2.39
N TYR A 17 9.59 -7.72 -2.70
CA TYR A 17 10.13 -6.74 -3.64
C TYR A 17 9.52 -6.91 -5.02
N PHE A 18 9.42 -8.15 -5.53
CA PHE A 18 8.77 -8.43 -6.82
C PHE A 18 7.33 -7.87 -6.92
N ARG A 19 6.51 -8.07 -5.87
CA ARG A 19 5.13 -7.58 -5.87
C ARG A 19 5.02 -6.06 -5.90
N ARG A 20 6.00 -5.38 -5.30
CA ARG A 20 6.08 -3.91 -5.20
C ARG A 20 6.67 -3.28 -6.45
N THR A 21 7.77 -3.82 -6.97
CA THR A 21 8.38 -3.40 -8.23
C THR A 21 7.34 -3.36 -9.34
N LEU A 22 6.58 -4.43 -9.56
CA LEU A 22 5.55 -4.46 -10.62
C LEU A 22 4.31 -3.59 -10.34
N ARG A 23 4.18 -3.02 -9.14
CA ARG A 23 3.11 -2.07 -8.81
C ARG A 23 3.57 -0.63 -9.00
N ILE A 24 4.78 -0.31 -8.54
CA ILE A 24 5.28 1.07 -8.41
C ILE A 24 6.10 1.46 -9.63
N PHE A 25 7.05 0.62 -10.05
CA PHE A 25 8.10 1.05 -10.98
C PHE A 25 7.56 1.37 -12.38
N PRO A 26 6.71 0.53 -13.02
CA PRO A 26 6.27 0.80 -14.40
C PRO A 26 5.57 2.17 -14.58
N PRO A 27 4.49 2.49 -13.84
CA PRO A 27 3.85 3.80 -13.93
C PRO A 27 4.77 4.96 -13.48
N TYR A 28 5.62 4.77 -12.46
CA TYR A 28 6.55 5.81 -12.00
C TYR A 28 7.60 6.17 -13.04
N TYR A 29 8.29 5.17 -13.60
CA TYR A 29 9.30 5.41 -14.64
C TYR A 29 8.68 5.89 -15.95
N MET A 30 7.43 5.52 -16.25
CA MET A 30 6.69 6.12 -17.37
C MET A 30 6.51 7.63 -17.16
N LEU A 31 6.08 8.07 -15.97
CA LEU A 31 5.97 9.50 -15.65
C LEU A 31 7.32 10.20 -15.85
N ILE A 32 8.40 9.65 -15.27
CA ILE A 32 9.74 10.23 -15.40
C ILE A 32 10.16 10.35 -16.86
N ALA A 33 9.93 9.31 -17.67
CA ALA A 33 10.27 9.32 -19.08
C ALA A 33 9.51 10.42 -19.84
N VAL A 34 8.20 10.57 -19.59
CA VAL A 34 7.38 11.62 -20.22
C VAL A 34 7.86 13.01 -19.81
N LEU A 35 8.14 13.23 -18.52
CA LEU A 35 8.64 14.51 -18.03
C LEU A 35 10.05 14.82 -18.56
N ALA A 36 10.92 13.82 -18.67
CA ALA A 36 12.26 13.98 -19.24
C ALA A 36 12.19 14.37 -20.73
N VAL A 37 11.30 13.75 -21.50
CA VAL A 37 11.06 14.13 -22.91
C VAL A 37 10.48 15.54 -23.01
N ALA A 38 9.50 15.88 -22.18
CA ALA A 38 8.93 17.24 -22.14
C ALA A 38 9.98 18.30 -21.76
N GLY A 39 10.88 17.97 -20.82
CA GLY A 39 11.99 18.83 -20.43
C GLY A 39 13.01 19.01 -21.56
N ALA A 40 13.40 17.91 -22.22
CA ALA A 40 14.30 17.95 -23.37
C ALA A 40 13.72 18.72 -24.57
N ALA A 41 12.39 18.68 -24.76
CA ALA A 41 11.68 19.44 -25.77
C ALA A 41 11.47 20.92 -25.39
N GLY A 42 11.90 21.36 -24.20
CA GLY A 42 11.73 22.73 -23.72
C GLY A 42 10.29 23.10 -23.32
N VAL A 43 9.39 22.12 -23.22
CA VAL A 43 7.98 22.34 -22.82
C VAL A 43 7.88 22.66 -21.33
N ILE A 44 8.76 22.06 -20.52
CA ILE A 44 8.82 22.27 -19.07
C ILE A 44 10.26 22.56 -18.63
N GLN A 45 10.40 23.28 -17.51
CA GLN A 45 11.68 23.50 -16.87
C GLN A 45 12.02 22.31 -15.95
N LEU A 46 12.85 21.41 -16.46
CA LEU A 46 13.30 20.22 -15.73
C LEU A 46 14.81 20.05 -15.91
N ALA A 47 15.56 20.09 -14.82
CA ALA A 47 17.01 19.94 -14.89
C ALA A 47 17.42 18.45 -14.93
N PRO A 48 18.58 18.10 -15.51
CA PRO A 48 19.07 16.71 -15.51
C PRO A 48 19.21 16.11 -14.10
N HIS A 49 19.54 16.94 -13.10
CA HIS A 49 19.67 16.49 -11.71
C HIS A 49 18.31 16.15 -11.06
N ASP A 50 17.20 16.76 -11.51
CA ASP A 50 15.86 16.41 -11.06
C ASP A 50 15.51 15.00 -11.52
N VAL A 51 15.78 14.69 -12.80
CA VAL A 51 15.57 13.36 -13.38
C VAL A 51 16.44 12.33 -12.65
N ALA A 52 17.75 12.60 -12.52
CA ALA A 52 18.68 11.68 -11.87
C ALA A 52 18.23 11.33 -10.44
N ARG A 53 17.92 12.33 -9.61
CA ARG A 53 17.49 12.11 -8.21
C ARG A 53 16.14 11.40 -8.10
N THR A 54 15.25 11.63 -9.06
CA THR A 54 13.95 10.95 -9.12
C THR A 54 14.14 9.48 -9.51
N MET A 55 15.05 9.17 -10.44
CA MET A 55 15.39 7.80 -10.82
C MET A 55 16.08 7.01 -9.71
N THR A 56 16.89 7.67 -8.88
CA THR A 56 17.62 7.05 -7.76
C THR A 56 16.85 7.05 -6.44
N TYR A 57 15.60 7.53 -6.41
CA TYR A 57 14.81 7.67 -5.18
C TYR A 57 15.55 8.47 -4.08
N THR A 58 16.24 9.53 -4.48
CA THR A 58 16.93 10.47 -3.57
C THR A 58 16.39 11.88 -3.70
N SER A 59 15.23 12.05 -4.34
CA SER A 59 14.67 13.38 -4.52
C SER A 59 14.39 14.03 -3.17
N ASN A 60 13.92 13.26 -2.16
CA ASN A 60 13.62 13.74 -0.81
C ASN A 60 14.72 14.58 -0.13
N TYR A 61 15.99 14.34 -0.44
CA TYR A 61 17.12 15.10 0.09
C TYR A 61 17.47 16.40 -0.65
N TYR A 62 16.77 16.72 -1.74
CA TYR A 62 17.00 17.93 -2.54
C TYR A 62 15.80 18.87 -2.48
N ALA A 63 15.86 19.89 -1.63
CA ALA A 63 14.77 20.86 -1.46
C ALA A 63 14.45 21.64 -2.74
N GLY A 64 15.47 22.09 -3.48
CA GLY A 64 15.35 22.88 -4.72
C GLY A 64 14.91 22.11 -5.96
N ARG A 65 14.22 20.99 -5.79
CA ARG A 65 13.69 20.14 -6.88
C ARG A 65 12.66 20.91 -7.72
N SER A 66 12.58 20.61 -9.01
CA SER A 66 11.54 21.18 -9.88
C SER A 66 10.13 20.78 -9.41
N TRP A 67 9.16 21.69 -9.56
CA TRP A 67 7.75 21.48 -9.24
C TRP A 67 7.20 20.19 -9.89
N PHE A 68 7.57 19.92 -11.15
CA PHE A 68 7.06 18.79 -11.93
C PHE A 68 7.36 17.42 -11.29
N VAL A 69 8.47 17.31 -10.56
CA VAL A 69 8.86 16.11 -9.81
C VAL A 69 8.74 16.31 -8.30
N GLY A 70 8.13 17.41 -7.86
CA GLY A 70 8.06 17.82 -6.46
C GLY A 70 7.54 16.70 -5.57
N HIS A 71 6.35 16.17 -5.89
CA HIS A 71 5.68 15.11 -5.14
C HIS A 71 6.51 13.81 -4.98
N THR A 72 7.49 13.54 -5.85
CA THR A 72 8.28 12.28 -5.83
C THR A 72 9.12 12.09 -4.57
N TRP A 73 9.26 13.13 -3.74
CA TRP A 73 9.93 13.05 -2.45
C TRP A 73 9.30 11.98 -1.55
N SER A 74 7.97 11.90 -1.51
CA SER A 74 7.29 10.94 -0.63
C SER A 74 7.44 9.51 -1.16
N LEU A 75 7.52 9.34 -2.48
CA LEU A 75 7.82 8.04 -3.08
C LEU A 75 9.26 7.61 -2.80
N SER A 76 10.22 8.54 -2.77
CA SER A 76 11.60 8.27 -2.34
C SER A 76 11.64 7.75 -0.91
N VAL A 77 10.92 8.41 0.01
CA VAL A 77 10.82 7.95 1.40
C VAL A 77 10.16 6.56 1.48
N GLU A 78 9.09 6.33 0.72
CA GLU A 78 8.40 5.05 0.69
C GLU A 78 9.32 3.92 0.22
N GLU A 79 10.08 4.11 -0.87
CA GLU A 79 11.01 3.10 -1.38
C GLU A 79 12.19 2.85 -0.41
N GLN A 80 12.73 3.91 0.20
CA GLN A 80 13.75 3.80 1.25
C GLN A 80 13.23 2.98 2.45
N PHE A 81 11.99 3.25 2.90
CA PHE A 81 11.36 2.47 3.97
C PHE A 81 11.15 1.02 3.55
N TYR A 82 10.79 0.79 2.29
CA TYR A 82 10.58 -0.54 1.73
C TYR A 82 11.85 -1.36 1.59
N LEU A 83 12.99 -0.71 1.44
CA LEU A 83 14.29 -1.36 1.52
C LEU A 83 14.67 -1.69 2.97
N LEU A 84 14.50 -0.73 3.89
CA LEU A 84 14.97 -0.85 5.28
C LEU A 84 14.08 -1.73 6.16
N TRP A 85 12.76 -1.55 6.12
CA TRP A 85 11.83 -2.22 7.04
C TRP A 85 11.89 -3.76 7.00
N PRO A 86 11.94 -4.41 5.82
CA PRO A 86 12.10 -5.87 5.78
C PRO A 86 13.45 -6.33 6.32
N ALA A 87 14.52 -5.55 6.12
CA ALA A 87 15.83 -5.85 6.71
C ALA A 87 15.78 -5.73 8.24
N VAL A 88 15.10 -4.71 8.78
CA VAL A 88 14.86 -4.58 10.22
C VAL A 88 14.10 -5.79 10.77
N LEU A 89 13.03 -6.22 10.10
CA LEU A 89 12.26 -7.40 10.51
C LEU A 89 13.09 -8.69 10.51
N LEU A 90 13.99 -8.85 9.54
CA LEU A 90 14.85 -10.03 9.44
C LEU A 90 15.99 -10.03 10.46
N LEU A 91 16.66 -8.89 10.64
CA LEU A 91 17.87 -8.77 11.46
C LEU A 91 17.53 -8.59 12.94
N ALA A 92 16.51 -7.79 13.26
CA ALA A 92 16.12 -7.51 14.64
C ALA A 92 15.01 -8.47 15.15
N GLY A 93 14.28 -9.13 14.24
CA GLY A 93 13.10 -9.90 14.57
C GLY A 93 11.88 -9.02 14.86
N THR A 94 10.69 -9.61 14.78
CA THR A 94 9.40 -8.89 14.82
C THR A 94 9.22 -8.04 16.07
N ARG A 95 9.53 -8.57 17.25
CA ARG A 95 9.36 -7.85 18.51
C ARG A 95 10.23 -6.59 18.56
N ARG A 96 11.52 -6.70 18.21
CA ARG A 96 12.42 -5.55 18.21
C ARG A 96 12.11 -4.59 17.08
N ALA A 97 11.65 -5.06 15.93
CA ALA A 97 11.22 -4.20 14.83
C ALA A 97 10.08 -3.26 15.26
N PHE A 98 9.10 -3.74 16.03
CA PHE A 98 8.05 -2.88 16.58
C PHE A 98 8.57 -1.92 17.66
N VAL A 99 9.54 -2.34 18.49
CA VAL A 99 10.21 -1.42 19.42
C VAL A 99 10.96 -0.31 18.66
N ILE A 100 11.65 -0.66 17.58
CA ILE A 100 12.34 0.30 16.70
C ILE A 100 11.33 1.26 16.07
N ALA A 101 10.20 0.76 15.55
CA ALA A 101 9.14 1.61 15.00
C ALA A 101 8.59 2.57 16.07
N GLY A 102 8.42 2.10 17.31
CA GLY A 102 8.01 2.91 18.45
C GLY A 102 9.03 4.01 18.77
N ALA A 103 10.32 3.65 18.81
CA ALA A 103 11.40 4.61 19.01
C ALA A 103 11.46 5.64 17.87
N VAL A 104 11.28 5.23 16.61
CA VAL A 104 11.22 6.15 15.45
C VAL A 104 10.08 7.15 15.61
N VAL A 105 8.89 6.70 16.00
CA VAL A 105 7.75 7.59 16.22
C VAL A 105 8.00 8.58 17.36
N LEU A 106 8.61 8.14 18.46
CA LEU A 106 8.90 9.00 19.61
C LEU A 106 10.06 9.97 19.37
N LEU A 107 11.06 9.57 18.58
CA LEU A 107 12.26 10.37 18.32
C LEU A 107 12.08 11.35 17.15
N ALA A 108 11.17 11.08 16.21
CA ALA A 108 10.99 11.93 15.02
C ALA A 108 10.69 13.41 15.34
N PRO A 109 9.84 13.79 16.32
CA PRO A 109 9.66 15.18 16.71
C PRO A 109 10.96 15.85 17.17
N VAL A 110 11.77 15.13 17.96
CA VAL A 110 13.06 15.63 18.46
C VAL A 110 14.03 15.85 17.31
N VAL A 111 14.09 14.91 16.36
CA VAL A 111 14.91 15.04 15.15
C VAL A 111 14.48 16.25 14.33
N ARG A 112 13.18 16.42 14.08
CA ARG A 112 12.66 17.57 13.30
C ARG A 112 12.96 18.91 13.96
N VAL A 113 12.73 19.04 15.26
CA VAL A 113 13.02 20.27 16.01
C VAL A 113 14.53 20.54 16.06
N GLY A 114 15.34 19.48 16.25
CA GLY A 114 16.79 19.57 16.20
C GLY A 114 17.30 20.03 14.83
N GLU A 115 16.81 19.46 13.74
CA GLU A 115 17.15 19.91 12.38
C GLU A 115 16.71 21.35 12.12
N TRP A 116 15.51 21.72 12.57
CA TRP A 116 14.98 23.08 12.40
C TRP A 116 15.81 24.13 13.15
N GLU A 117 16.15 23.89 14.42
CA GLU A 117 16.84 24.87 15.27
C GLU A 117 18.36 24.86 15.10
N LEU A 118 18.97 23.69 15.03
CA LEU A 118 20.44 23.54 15.06
C LEU A 118 21.06 23.55 13.66
N LEU A 119 20.31 23.10 12.66
CA LEU A 119 20.78 22.92 11.30
C LEU A 119 20.04 23.86 10.35
N ARG A 120 19.83 25.14 10.73
CA ARG A 120 19.06 26.13 9.95
C ARG A 120 19.41 26.23 8.46
N SER A 121 20.65 25.93 8.05
CA SER A 121 21.09 25.82 6.65
C SER A 121 20.44 24.65 5.87
N PHE A 122 19.84 23.69 6.59
CA PHE A 122 19.13 22.52 6.11
C PHE A 122 17.59 22.65 6.25
N GLY A 123 17.08 23.80 6.72
CA GLY A 123 15.67 24.06 7.03
C GLY A 123 14.71 23.78 5.86
N ASP A 124 15.14 24.02 4.62
CA ASP A 124 14.33 23.82 3.41
C ASP A 124 13.95 22.34 3.15
N GLY A 125 14.60 21.39 3.83
CA GLY A 125 14.35 19.95 3.70
C GLY A 125 13.53 19.31 4.82
N VAL A 126 13.29 20.03 5.94
CA VAL A 126 12.58 19.47 7.10
C VAL A 126 11.15 19.13 6.70
N GLY A 127 10.71 17.90 6.99
CA GLY A 127 9.40 17.40 6.57
C GLY A 127 9.38 16.69 5.22
N HIS A 128 10.51 16.63 4.50
CA HIS A 128 10.65 15.84 3.28
C HIS A 128 11.69 14.72 3.42
N ARG A 129 12.74 14.93 4.22
CA ARG A 129 13.79 13.93 4.42
C ARG A 129 13.28 12.71 5.16
N PHE A 130 13.91 11.57 4.90
CA PHE A 130 13.50 10.27 5.43
C PHE A 130 13.34 10.29 6.96
N GLU A 131 14.39 10.71 7.67
CA GLU A 131 14.47 10.79 9.13
C GLU A 131 13.44 11.74 9.75
N THR A 132 12.91 12.69 8.97
CA THR A 132 11.91 13.66 9.42
C THR A 132 10.46 13.25 9.13
N ILE A 133 10.21 12.14 8.44
CA ILE A 133 8.83 11.74 8.07
C ILE A 133 8.56 10.23 8.08
N VAL A 134 9.59 9.42 8.28
CA VAL A 134 9.47 7.95 8.37
C VAL A 134 8.53 7.50 9.49
N ASP A 135 8.34 8.31 10.53
CA ASP A 135 7.37 8.10 11.60
C ASP A 135 5.92 7.98 11.08
N ALA A 136 5.57 8.61 9.96
CA ALA A 136 4.25 8.46 9.35
C ALA A 136 3.98 7.00 8.93
N ILE A 137 4.97 6.36 8.29
CA ILE A 137 4.87 4.95 7.87
C ILE A 137 5.06 4.02 9.07
N ALA A 138 5.96 4.37 9.99
CA ALA A 138 6.19 3.60 11.21
C ALA A 138 4.94 3.57 12.11
N MET A 139 4.16 4.66 12.17
CA MET A 139 2.87 4.73 12.88
C MET A 139 1.88 3.71 12.34
N GLY A 140 1.77 3.59 11.01
CA GLY A 140 0.94 2.57 10.38
C GLY A 140 1.43 1.15 10.67
N CYS A 141 2.74 0.93 10.72
CA CYS A 141 3.33 -0.36 11.11
C CYS A 141 3.00 -0.69 12.57
N LEU A 142 3.20 0.25 13.49
CA LEU A 142 2.86 0.10 14.91
C LEU A 142 1.38 -0.24 15.09
N LEU A 143 0.50 0.53 14.45
CA LEU A 143 -0.93 0.26 14.49
C LEU A 143 -1.22 -1.16 14.00
N ALA A 144 -0.67 -1.59 12.86
CA ALA A 144 -0.88 -2.94 12.35
C ALA A 144 -0.43 -4.05 13.32
N GLY A 145 0.68 -3.84 14.04
CA GLY A 145 1.18 -4.77 15.06
C GLY A 145 0.39 -4.76 16.36
N LEU A 146 -0.08 -3.58 16.79
CA LEU A 146 -0.83 -3.38 18.03
C LEU A 146 -2.32 -3.68 17.88
N ARG A 147 -2.85 -3.63 16.65
CA ARG A 147 -4.28 -3.78 16.35
C ARG A 147 -4.92 -5.02 16.99
N PRO A 148 -4.34 -6.24 16.92
CA PRO A 148 -4.94 -7.41 17.57
C PRO A 148 -5.07 -7.25 19.09
N TYR A 149 -4.09 -6.61 19.73
CA TYR A 149 -4.10 -6.37 21.17
C TYR A 149 -5.10 -5.28 21.55
N LEU A 150 -5.14 -4.18 20.80
CA LEU A 150 -6.09 -3.08 21.01
C LEU A 150 -7.53 -3.56 20.87
N HIS A 151 -7.86 -4.27 19.79
CA HIS A 151 -9.21 -4.82 19.55
C HIS A 151 -9.58 -5.96 20.50
N GLY A 152 -8.60 -6.60 21.16
CA GLY A 152 -8.84 -7.56 22.24
C GLY A 152 -9.27 -6.91 23.57
N THR A 153 -9.08 -5.61 23.74
CA THR A 153 -9.57 -4.87 24.91
C THR A 153 -11.02 -4.44 24.74
N THR A 154 -11.70 -4.13 25.85
CA THR A 154 -13.09 -3.62 25.81
C THR A 154 -13.17 -2.12 25.58
N TRP A 155 -12.13 -1.35 25.94
CA TRP A 155 -12.18 0.12 25.87
C TRP A 155 -11.93 0.66 24.46
N TYR A 156 -11.04 0.02 23.69
CA TYR A 156 -10.63 0.55 22.39
C TYR A 156 -11.73 0.46 21.33
N PRO A 157 -12.43 -0.68 21.13
CA PRO A 157 -13.60 -0.71 20.26
C PRO A 157 -14.71 0.26 20.70
N ARG A 158 -14.91 0.45 22.02
CA ARG A 158 -15.86 1.44 22.56
C ARG A 158 -15.44 2.87 22.23
N LEU A 159 -14.15 3.18 22.27
CA LEU A 159 -13.61 4.48 21.85
C LEU A 159 -13.87 4.72 20.36
N LEU A 160 -13.57 3.72 19.51
CA LEU A 160 -13.80 3.84 18.07
C LEU A 160 -15.30 3.99 17.72
N ALA A 161 -16.18 3.31 18.45
CA ALA A 161 -17.64 3.43 18.28
C ALA A 161 -18.24 4.72 18.87
N SER A 162 -17.46 5.47 19.66
CA SER A 162 -17.96 6.67 20.33
C SER A 162 -18.24 7.79 19.32
N PRO A 163 -19.33 8.57 19.47
CA PRO A 163 -19.54 9.76 18.65
C PRO A 163 -18.43 10.81 18.85
N LEU A 164 -17.73 10.78 19.98
CA LEU A 164 -16.56 11.64 20.22
C LEU A 164 -15.37 11.30 19.34
N PHE A 165 -15.38 10.15 18.64
CA PHE A 165 -14.31 9.77 17.72
C PHE A 165 -14.13 10.79 16.59
N ILE A 166 -15.15 11.61 16.25
CA ILE A 166 -15.03 12.71 15.29
C ILE A 166 -13.92 13.72 15.66
N ILE A 167 -13.55 13.81 16.94
CA ILE A 167 -12.45 14.65 17.41
C ILE A 167 -11.12 14.21 16.79
N VAL A 168 -10.93 12.92 16.49
CA VAL A 168 -9.69 12.39 15.91
C VAL A 168 -9.39 12.98 14.53
N PRO A 169 -10.25 12.83 13.49
CA PRO A 169 -10.00 13.46 12.20
C PRO A 169 -10.02 15.00 12.28
N VAL A 170 -10.84 15.60 13.16
CA VAL A 170 -10.80 17.06 13.38
C VAL A 170 -9.44 17.50 13.92
N THR A 171 -8.83 16.73 14.82
CA THR A 171 -7.49 17.01 15.34
C THR A 171 -6.43 16.96 14.24
N ALA A 172 -6.54 16.03 13.28
CA ALA A 172 -5.65 16.03 12.12
C ALA A 172 -5.77 17.31 11.29
N VAL A 173 -7.01 17.79 11.06
CA VAL A 173 -7.27 19.04 10.34
C VAL A 173 -6.73 20.24 11.11
N VAL A 174 -7.01 20.34 12.42
CA VAL A 174 -6.53 21.44 13.27
C VAL A 174 -5.01 21.45 13.35
N ALA A 175 -4.37 20.29 13.50
CA ALA A 175 -2.92 20.15 13.46
C ALA A 175 -2.33 20.69 12.14
N ASN A 176 -2.96 20.39 11.00
CA ASN A 176 -2.55 20.91 9.69
C ASN A 176 -2.69 22.44 9.57
N LEU A 177 -3.66 23.07 10.25
CA LEU A 177 -3.81 24.52 10.25
C LEU A 177 -2.65 25.24 10.95
N THR A 178 -1.88 24.57 11.80
CA THR A 178 -0.71 25.15 12.50
C THR A 178 0.53 25.31 11.62
N HIS A 179 0.42 25.11 10.30
CA HIS A 179 1.53 25.15 9.35
C HIS A 179 2.42 26.41 9.41
N ASP A 180 1.86 27.55 9.82
CA ASP A 180 2.58 28.82 10.00
C ASP A 180 3.46 28.87 11.27
N HIS A 181 3.42 27.83 12.11
CA HIS A 181 4.19 27.72 13.36
C HIS A 181 5.16 26.53 13.31
N PRO A 182 6.36 26.69 12.72
CA PRO A 182 7.29 25.58 12.47
C PRO A 182 7.61 24.70 13.69
N LEU A 183 7.82 25.32 14.86
CA LEU A 183 8.08 24.57 16.09
C LEU A 183 6.90 23.71 16.55
N VAL A 184 5.67 24.18 16.35
CA VAL A 184 4.45 23.40 16.64
C VAL A 184 4.31 22.26 15.63
N VAL A 185 4.52 22.56 14.35
CA VAL A 185 4.42 21.59 13.25
C VAL A 185 5.40 20.44 13.44
N PHE A 186 6.68 20.79 13.61
CA PHE A 186 7.78 19.85 13.71
C PHE A 186 7.85 19.15 15.06
N GLY A 187 7.49 19.84 16.15
CA GLY A 187 7.54 19.31 17.50
C GLY A 187 6.33 18.46 17.90
N ALA A 188 5.16 18.64 17.27
CA ALA A 188 3.96 17.90 17.67
C ALA A 188 2.98 17.63 16.52
N ALA A 189 2.63 18.64 15.72
CA ALA A 189 1.47 18.58 14.85
C ALA A 189 1.55 17.45 13.81
N LEU A 190 2.72 17.24 13.19
CA LEU A 190 2.91 16.14 12.23
C LEU A 190 2.71 14.76 12.88
N THR A 191 3.23 14.54 14.09
CA THR A 191 3.08 13.25 14.79
C THR A 191 1.65 13.01 15.25
N ILE A 192 0.98 14.07 15.74
CA ILE A 192 -0.43 14.03 16.08
C ILE A 192 -1.28 13.71 14.84
N MET A 193 -0.98 14.35 13.71
CA MET A 193 -1.66 14.09 12.45
C MET A 193 -1.44 12.64 11.99
N ASN A 194 -0.22 12.11 12.06
CA ASN A 194 0.09 10.72 11.72
C ASN A 194 -0.72 9.74 12.58
N LEU A 195 -0.80 9.97 13.90
CA LEU A 195 -1.62 9.16 14.81
C LEU A 195 -3.10 9.26 14.48
N ALA A 196 -3.62 10.47 14.27
CA ALA A 196 -5.02 10.70 13.96
C ALA A 196 -5.43 10.06 12.62
N ILE A 197 -4.57 10.11 11.61
CA ILE A 197 -4.78 9.42 10.32
C ILE A 197 -4.78 7.90 10.54
N ALA A 198 -3.82 7.36 11.29
CA ALA A 198 -3.74 5.93 11.56
C ALA A 198 -5.02 5.42 12.27
N LEU A 199 -5.48 6.12 13.31
CA LEU A 199 -6.73 5.81 14.00
C LEU A 199 -7.95 5.95 13.09
N SER A 200 -7.98 6.97 12.24
CA SER A 200 -9.08 7.17 11.27
C SER A 200 -9.13 6.03 10.25
N ILE A 201 -7.98 5.50 9.83
CA ILE A 201 -7.89 4.31 8.97
C ILE A 201 -8.41 3.08 9.71
N ASP A 202 -8.00 2.86 10.97
CA ASP A 202 -8.50 1.71 11.75
C ASP A 202 -10.01 1.77 11.94
N TRP A 203 -10.55 2.95 12.22
CA TRP A 203 -11.99 3.19 12.30
C TRP A 203 -12.70 2.85 10.98
N ALA A 204 -12.19 3.34 9.84
CA ALA A 204 -12.78 3.10 8.53
C ALA A 204 -12.76 1.61 8.14
N VAL A 205 -11.72 0.88 8.54
CA VAL A 205 -11.62 -0.58 8.33
C VAL A 205 -12.56 -1.34 9.27
N THR A 206 -12.70 -0.90 10.52
CA THR A 206 -13.52 -1.56 11.54
C THR A 206 -15.01 -1.39 11.27
N PHE A 207 -15.45 -0.22 10.82
CA PHE A 207 -16.86 0.12 10.56
C PHE A 207 -17.17 0.21 9.07
N ALA A 208 -16.53 -0.63 8.25
CA ALA A 208 -16.67 -0.63 6.79
C ALA A 208 -18.13 -0.84 6.32
N GLU A 209 -18.97 -1.49 7.14
CA GLU A 209 -20.38 -1.78 6.83
C GLU A 209 -21.37 -0.72 7.36
N GLU A 210 -20.90 0.27 8.12
CA GLU A 210 -21.74 1.35 8.64
C GLU A 210 -22.04 2.43 7.59
N ARG A 211 -22.80 3.47 7.94
CA ARG A 211 -23.23 4.52 6.98
C ARG A 211 -22.05 5.14 6.22
N VAL A 212 -21.03 5.58 6.95
CA VAL A 212 -19.82 6.18 6.36
C VAL A 212 -19.00 5.13 5.64
N GLY A 213 -18.82 3.94 6.22
CA GLY A 213 -18.12 2.83 5.58
C GLY A 213 -18.75 2.43 4.24
N ARG A 214 -20.08 2.30 4.17
CA ARG A 214 -20.82 2.03 2.93
C ARG A 214 -20.67 3.14 1.91
N LEU A 215 -20.68 4.40 2.35
CA LEU A 215 -20.41 5.53 1.46
C LEU A 215 -19.02 5.41 0.85
N LEU A 216 -17.98 5.20 1.65
CA LEU A 216 -16.59 5.04 1.21
C LEU A 216 -16.38 3.82 0.29
N ASN A 217 -17.20 2.78 0.45
CA ASN A 217 -17.18 1.56 -0.37
C ASN A 217 -18.14 1.62 -1.58
N THR A 218 -18.71 2.78 -1.91
CA THR A 218 -19.46 2.95 -3.16
C THR A 218 -18.55 2.78 -4.39
N ALA A 219 -19.11 2.27 -5.48
CA ALA A 219 -18.35 1.99 -6.70
C ALA A 219 -17.51 3.19 -7.23
N PRO A 220 -18.00 4.45 -7.21
CA PRO A 220 -17.21 5.59 -7.64
C PRO A 220 -16.00 5.85 -6.73
N LEU A 221 -16.16 5.79 -5.40
CA LEU A 221 -15.05 6.02 -4.48
C LEU A 221 -14.03 4.89 -4.50
N VAL A 222 -14.49 3.64 -4.64
CA VAL A 222 -13.60 2.48 -4.86
C VAL A 222 -12.82 2.62 -6.17
N PHE A 223 -13.48 3.10 -7.23
CA PHE A 223 -12.82 3.36 -8.51
C PHE A 223 -11.72 4.43 -8.40
N VAL A 224 -12.00 5.54 -7.69
CA VAL A 224 -10.98 6.55 -7.36
C VAL A 224 -9.85 5.93 -6.55
N GLY A 225 -10.17 5.06 -5.59
CA GLY A 225 -9.18 4.30 -4.82
C GLY A 225 -8.28 3.41 -5.70
N TRP A 226 -8.84 2.75 -6.72
CA TRP A 226 -8.04 1.99 -7.69
C TRP A 226 -7.13 2.87 -8.54
N LEU A 227 -7.59 4.07 -8.89
CA LEU A 227 -6.83 5.03 -9.69
C LEU A 227 -5.85 5.88 -8.86
N SER A 228 -5.95 5.82 -7.53
CA SER A 228 -5.25 6.72 -6.60
C SER A 228 -3.75 6.85 -6.86
N TYR A 229 -3.07 5.75 -7.18
CA TYR A 229 -1.64 5.78 -7.45
C TYR A 229 -1.31 6.53 -8.76
N SER A 230 -2.02 6.21 -9.85
CA SER A 230 -1.86 6.93 -11.11
C SER A 230 -2.31 8.41 -10.99
N LEU A 231 -3.35 8.71 -10.21
CA LEU A 231 -3.75 10.10 -9.91
C LEU A 231 -2.64 10.86 -9.18
N TYR A 232 -2.06 10.24 -8.14
CA TYR A 232 -0.96 10.82 -7.37
C TYR A 232 0.26 11.16 -8.24
N LEU A 233 0.60 10.30 -9.21
CA LEU A 233 1.70 10.55 -10.14
C LEU A 233 1.41 11.71 -11.10
N TRP A 234 0.21 11.73 -11.69
CA TRP A 234 -0.12 12.67 -12.76
C TRP A 234 -0.66 14.01 -12.27
N GLN A 235 -1.00 14.17 -10.99
CA GLN A 235 -1.58 15.42 -10.50
C GLN A 235 -0.60 16.61 -10.50
N GLN A 236 0.65 16.40 -10.06
CA GLN A 236 1.56 17.51 -9.74
C GLN A 236 1.86 18.41 -10.95
N PRO A 237 2.12 17.88 -12.17
CA PRO A 237 2.40 18.72 -13.34
C PRO A 237 1.29 19.70 -13.71
N PHE A 238 0.02 19.40 -13.37
CA PHE A 238 -1.15 20.18 -13.80
C PHE A 238 -1.81 20.96 -12.66
N LEU A 239 -1.47 20.69 -11.40
CA LEU A 239 -2.06 21.41 -10.25
C LEU A 239 -1.23 22.59 -9.76
N ASN A 240 -0.37 23.16 -10.60
CA ASN A 240 0.41 24.36 -10.28
C ASN A 240 -0.46 25.62 -10.37
N ARG A 241 -0.94 26.12 -9.23
CA ARG A 241 -1.77 27.34 -9.16
C ARG A 241 -1.05 28.62 -9.57
N SER A 242 0.28 28.63 -9.56
CA SER A 242 1.11 29.77 -9.97
C SER A 242 1.42 29.74 -11.48
N SER A 243 1.05 28.67 -12.19
CA SER A 243 1.24 28.58 -13.63
C SER A 243 0.15 29.34 -14.37
N GLN A 244 0.54 30.10 -15.39
CA GLN A 244 -0.39 30.78 -16.31
C GLN A 244 -0.85 29.88 -17.47
N SER A 245 -0.39 28.63 -17.51
CA SER A 245 -0.77 27.68 -18.57
C SER A 245 -2.25 27.30 -18.47
N ALA A 246 -2.95 27.26 -19.60
CA ALA A 246 -4.32 26.75 -19.67
C ALA A 246 -4.44 25.31 -19.16
N LEU A 247 -3.37 24.49 -19.30
CA LEU A 247 -3.33 23.11 -18.82
C LEU A 247 -3.37 23.02 -17.29
N ALA A 248 -3.01 24.09 -16.58
CA ALA A 248 -3.05 24.18 -15.12
C ALA A 248 -4.34 24.84 -14.59
N ALA A 249 -5.17 25.39 -15.47
CA ALA A 249 -6.39 26.10 -15.11
C ALA A 249 -7.58 25.15 -14.88
N PHE A 250 -8.43 25.48 -13.91
CA PHE A 250 -9.69 24.78 -13.70
C PHE A 250 -10.71 25.14 -14.80
N PRO A 251 -11.51 24.18 -15.32
CA PRO A 251 -11.56 22.76 -14.95
C PRO A 251 -10.62 21.85 -15.76
N LEU A 252 -9.91 22.38 -16.74
CA LEU A 252 -9.10 21.61 -17.69
C LEU A 252 -8.02 20.77 -16.99
N ASN A 253 -7.37 21.30 -15.96
CA ASN A 253 -6.38 20.58 -15.17
C ASN A 253 -6.92 19.27 -14.58
N ILE A 254 -8.11 19.28 -13.97
CA ILE A 254 -8.73 18.08 -13.37
C ILE A 254 -9.07 17.05 -14.46
N LEU A 255 -9.58 17.51 -15.61
CA LEU A 255 -9.91 16.63 -16.73
C LEU A 255 -8.66 15.96 -17.30
N ILE A 256 -7.56 16.72 -17.45
CA ILE A 256 -6.28 16.18 -17.93
C ILE A 256 -5.69 15.20 -16.92
N VAL A 257 -5.69 15.52 -15.62
CA VAL A 257 -5.19 14.61 -14.58
C VAL A 257 -5.99 13.31 -14.58
N ALA A 258 -7.32 13.39 -14.63
CA ALA A 258 -8.17 12.20 -14.68
C ALA A 258 -7.92 11.37 -15.94
N PHE A 259 -7.80 12.01 -17.10
CA PHE A 259 -7.50 11.34 -18.36
C PHE A 259 -6.13 10.65 -18.34
N LEU A 260 -5.07 11.36 -17.96
CA LEU A 260 -3.71 10.83 -17.94
C LEU A 260 -3.54 9.75 -16.87
N ALA A 261 -4.15 9.92 -15.70
CA ALA A 261 -4.17 8.87 -14.68
C ALA A 261 -4.89 7.62 -15.18
N LEU A 262 -6.04 7.76 -15.85
CA LEU A 262 -6.76 6.63 -16.44
C LEU A 262 -5.96 5.95 -17.55
N ALA A 263 -5.34 6.73 -18.44
CA ALA A 263 -4.49 6.21 -19.50
C ALA A 263 -3.28 5.45 -18.92
N SER A 264 -2.58 6.04 -17.96
CA SER A 264 -1.48 5.42 -17.21
C SER A 264 -1.91 4.10 -16.56
N TYR A 265 -3.07 4.11 -15.89
CA TYR A 265 -3.60 2.92 -15.25
C TYR A 265 -3.92 1.81 -16.26
N LEU A 266 -4.59 2.14 -17.36
CA LEU A 266 -5.02 1.15 -18.35
C LEU A 266 -3.86 0.61 -19.19
N LEU A 267 -2.90 1.46 -19.56
CA LEU A 267 -1.82 1.14 -20.48
C LEU A 267 -0.57 0.59 -19.79
N VAL A 268 -0.32 0.95 -18.53
CA VAL A 268 0.92 0.58 -17.83
C VAL A 268 0.67 -0.15 -16.53
N GLU A 269 -0.10 0.44 -15.61
CA GLU A 269 -0.30 -0.13 -14.28
C GLU A 269 -1.06 -1.48 -14.35
N ARG A 270 -2.19 -1.52 -15.05
CA ARG A 270 -3.04 -2.72 -15.17
C ARG A 270 -2.32 -3.87 -15.88
N PRO A 271 -1.59 -3.67 -17.00
CA PRO A 271 -0.76 -4.71 -17.59
C PRO A 271 0.34 -5.23 -16.65
N ALA A 272 1.04 -4.35 -15.94
CA ALA A 272 2.07 -4.75 -14.98
C ALA A 272 1.48 -5.58 -13.82
N LEU A 273 0.32 -5.18 -13.30
CA LEU A 273 -0.40 -5.94 -12.28
C LEU A 273 -0.92 -7.28 -12.79
N ARG A 274 -1.32 -7.39 -14.07
CA ARG A 274 -1.68 -8.66 -14.72
C ARG A 274 -0.47 -9.58 -14.85
N LEU A 275 0.66 -9.06 -15.33
CA LEU A 275 1.92 -9.79 -15.44
C LEU A 275 2.34 -10.37 -14.08
N ARG A 276 2.26 -9.55 -13.02
CA ARG A 276 2.50 -9.99 -11.63
C ARG A 276 1.64 -11.20 -11.26
N ARG A 277 0.33 -11.14 -11.50
CA ARG A 277 -0.61 -12.23 -11.16
C ARG A 277 -0.28 -13.52 -11.93
N THR A 278 0.09 -13.41 -13.20
CA THR A 278 0.48 -14.57 -14.02
C THR A 278 1.76 -15.22 -13.50
N LEU A 279 2.79 -14.42 -13.21
CA LEU A 279 4.07 -14.92 -12.70
C LEU A 279 3.96 -15.54 -11.30
N GLU A 280 3.08 -15.01 -10.45
CA GLU A 280 2.80 -15.62 -9.14
C GLU A 280 2.07 -16.98 -9.27
N ARG A 281 1.11 -17.10 -10.19
CA ARG A 281 0.40 -18.37 -10.45
C ARG A 281 1.31 -19.46 -11.04
N GLY A 282 2.23 -19.08 -11.92
CA GLY A 282 3.23 -20.02 -12.47
C GLY A 282 4.16 -20.59 -11.39
N ARG A 283 4.57 -19.76 -10.43
CA ARG A 283 5.41 -20.16 -9.30
C ARG A 283 4.70 -21.08 -8.30
N THR A 284 3.41 -20.89 -8.02
CA THR A 284 2.65 -21.82 -7.16
C THR A 284 2.40 -23.17 -7.83
N ARG A 285 2.21 -23.21 -9.16
CA ARG A 285 2.11 -24.48 -9.90
C ARG A 285 3.43 -25.25 -9.94
N SER A 286 4.56 -24.57 -10.12
CA SER A 286 5.89 -25.21 -10.14
C SER A 286 6.39 -25.66 -8.77
N ALA A 287 5.82 -25.15 -7.68
CA ALA A 287 6.16 -25.52 -6.30
C ALA A 287 5.21 -26.58 -5.71
N ALA A 288 4.28 -27.13 -6.51
CA ALA A 288 3.57 -28.34 -6.11
C ALA A 288 4.60 -29.48 -6.00
N PRO A 289 4.61 -30.26 -4.90
CA PRO A 289 5.49 -31.42 -4.81
C PRO A 289 5.21 -32.32 -6.02
N ALA A 290 6.26 -32.78 -6.71
CA ALA A 290 6.11 -33.88 -7.65
C ALA A 290 5.43 -35.04 -6.90
N PRO A 291 4.42 -35.71 -7.49
CA PRO A 291 3.78 -36.85 -6.83
C PRO A 291 4.88 -37.84 -6.44
N SER A 292 4.82 -38.33 -5.20
CA SER A 292 5.83 -39.26 -4.73
C SER A 292 5.80 -40.51 -5.61
N PRO A 293 6.92 -41.22 -5.82
CA PRO A 293 6.92 -42.49 -6.55
C PRO A 293 5.97 -43.54 -5.93
N LEU A 294 5.58 -43.35 -4.67
CA LEU A 294 4.60 -44.17 -3.96
C LEU A 294 3.17 -43.91 -4.44
N ASP A 295 2.81 -42.67 -4.75
CA ASP A 295 1.48 -42.32 -5.29
C ASP A 295 1.29 -42.83 -6.73
N ALA A 296 2.36 -42.83 -7.53
CA ALA A 296 2.36 -43.40 -8.88
C ALA A 296 2.23 -44.94 -8.86
N ARG A 297 2.80 -45.61 -7.86
CA ARG A 297 2.67 -47.07 -7.68
C ARG A 297 1.29 -47.48 -7.15
N ALA A 298 0.65 -46.65 -6.32
CA ALA A 298 -0.71 -46.89 -5.83
C ALA A 298 -1.76 -46.82 -6.97
N GLY A 299 -1.59 -45.91 -7.94
CA GLY A 299 -2.45 -45.83 -9.12
C GLY A 299 -2.33 -47.06 -10.05
N LEU A 300 -1.11 -47.56 -10.26
CA LEU A 300 -0.85 -48.77 -11.07
C LEU A 300 -1.35 -50.06 -10.40
N ALA A 301 -1.32 -50.14 -9.07
CA ALA A 301 -1.86 -51.29 -8.33
C ALA A 301 -3.39 -51.32 -8.33
N ALA A 302 -4.06 -50.16 -8.34
CA ALA A 302 -5.52 -50.06 -8.42
C ALA A 302 -6.06 -50.51 -9.79
N ASP A 303 -5.36 -50.19 -10.88
CA ASP A 303 -5.75 -50.64 -12.23
C ASP A 303 -5.53 -52.14 -12.45
N ALA A 304 -4.59 -52.78 -11.74
CA ALA A 304 -4.35 -54.21 -11.82
C ALA A 304 -5.37 -55.09 -11.05
N MET A 305 -6.12 -54.50 -10.10
CA MET A 305 -7.18 -55.22 -9.34
C MET A 305 -8.55 -55.22 -10.04
N LEU A 306 -8.70 -54.54 -11.17
CA LEU A 306 -9.92 -54.50 -11.99
C LEU A 306 -9.91 -55.59 -13.08
N VAL A 307 -9.71 -56.85 -12.70
CA VAL A 307 -10.02 -58.01 -13.56
C VAL A 307 -11.39 -58.56 -13.13
N PRO A 308 -12.45 -58.52 -13.96
CA PRO A 308 -13.78 -58.98 -13.55
C PRO A 308 -13.87 -60.51 -13.52
N GLN A 309 -14.36 -61.06 -12.40
CA GLN A 309 -14.83 -62.45 -12.31
C GLN A 309 -16.22 -62.60 -12.98
N PRO A 310 -16.54 -63.74 -13.63
CA PRO A 310 -17.77 -63.88 -14.40
C PRO A 310 -19.02 -64.05 -13.52
N ALA A 311 -20.12 -63.44 -13.96
CA ALA A 311 -21.37 -63.26 -13.23
C ALA A 311 -22.27 -64.52 -13.19
N THR A 312 -22.87 -64.79 -12.04
CA THR A 312 -23.99 -65.74 -11.90
C THR A 312 -25.33 -65.01 -11.72
N SER A 313 -26.25 -65.35 -12.62
CA SER A 313 -27.64 -64.91 -12.80
C SER A 313 -28.52 -64.82 -11.53
N LYS A 314 -29.35 -63.77 -11.43
CA LYS A 314 -30.51 -63.70 -10.51
C LYS A 314 -31.81 -63.58 -11.31
N ALA A 315 -32.73 -64.50 -11.08
CA ALA A 315 -34.09 -64.56 -11.62
C ALA A 315 -35.08 -63.64 -10.85
N ARG A 316 -36.08 -63.15 -11.58
CA ARG A 316 -37.21 -62.27 -11.19
C ARG A 316 -38.43 -63.07 -10.71
N SER A 317 -39.24 -62.46 -9.81
CA SER A 317 -40.75 -62.44 -9.73
C SER A 317 -41.17 -62.29 -8.26
N MET A 318 -42.22 -61.62 -7.77
CA MET A 318 -43.36 -60.78 -8.20
C MET A 318 -43.98 -60.23 -6.86
N PRO A 319 -44.79 -59.14 -6.82
CA PRO A 319 -45.35 -58.58 -5.58
C PRO A 319 -46.74 -59.13 -5.20
N GLY A 320 -46.99 -59.29 -3.90
CA GLY A 320 -48.27 -59.74 -3.31
C GLY A 320 -49.26 -58.60 -2.97
N PRO A 321 -50.52 -58.94 -2.60
CA PRO A 321 -51.67 -58.02 -2.62
C PRO A 321 -51.92 -57.29 -1.28
N PRO A 322 -52.83 -56.28 -1.24
CA PRO A 322 -52.95 -55.33 -0.14
C PRO A 322 -54.03 -55.71 0.90
N VAL A 323 -53.92 -55.16 2.11
CA VAL A 323 -54.91 -55.25 3.21
C VAL A 323 -55.10 -53.85 3.84
N PRO A 324 -56.31 -53.47 4.32
CA PRO A 324 -56.74 -52.08 4.44
C PRO A 324 -56.78 -51.49 5.86
N VAL A 325 -56.78 -50.15 5.86
CA VAL A 325 -57.28 -49.10 6.78
C VAL A 325 -57.93 -49.53 8.09
N GLU A 326 -57.33 -49.06 9.20
CA GLU A 326 -57.96 -48.20 10.23
C GLU A 326 -56.96 -47.09 10.62
#